data_AF-A0A963MEX6-F1
#
_entry.id   AF-A0A963MEX6-F1
#
_cell.length_a   1.000
_cell.length_b   1.000
_cell.length_c   1.000
_cell.angle_alpha   90.00
_cell.angle_beta   90.00
_cell.angle_gamma   90.00
#
_symmetry.space_group_name_H-M   'P 1'
#
loop_
_entity.id
_entity.type
_entity.pdbx_description
1 polymer ?
#
loop_
_entity_poly.entity_id
_entity_poly.type
_entity_poly.pdbx_seq_one_letter_code
_entity_poly.pdbx_strand_id
1 'polypeptide(L)'
;MTFRVRPALPLRRPASRLLAVVALASAAGGAHADVYTCIDAQGRRLTADRPILACNDREQRVLDSNGVTKRILQPQMTASERELHQARERQAELDRQRARDSIRRDQALLNRYPDKAAHDEARAAALAQSQVVVDAAS
;
A
#
# COMPACT_ATOMS: atom_id res chain seq x y z
N MET A 1 41.53 35.51 34.08
CA MET A 1 41.45 36.53 35.15
C MET A 1 41.34 37.90 34.52
N THR A 2 40.13 38.45 34.43
CA THR A 2 39.87 39.91 34.38
C THR A 2 38.45 40.10 34.89
N PHE A 3 38.35 40.55 36.13
CA PHE A 3 37.12 41.05 36.73
C PHE A 3 36.76 42.38 36.07
N ARG A 4 35.49 42.57 35.72
CA ARG A 4 34.86 43.89 35.91
C ARG A 4 33.38 43.75 36.23
N VAL A 5 33.09 44.21 37.44
CA VAL A 5 31.80 44.26 38.12
C VAL A 5 30.85 45.20 37.36
N ARG A 6 29.60 44.77 37.16
CA ARG A 6 28.50 45.60 36.64
C ARG A 6 27.85 46.36 37.79
N PRO A 7 27.72 47.70 37.74
CA PRO A 7 26.85 48.41 38.66
C PRO A 7 25.39 48.26 38.23
N ALA A 8 24.53 47.93 39.18
CA ALA A 8 23.10 48.17 39.09
C ALA A 8 22.83 49.67 39.30
N LEU A 9 21.84 50.23 38.60
CA LEU A 9 20.70 50.87 39.25
C LEU A 9 19.61 51.24 38.23
N PRO A 10 18.34 51.36 38.68
CA PRO A 10 17.13 51.39 37.85
C PRO A 10 16.58 52.80 37.67
N LEU A 11 15.86 53.07 36.58
CA LEU A 11 14.83 54.12 36.49
C LEU A 11 13.77 53.66 35.47
N ARG A 12 12.58 53.26 35.92
CA ARG A 12 11.36 54.11 36.10
C ARG A 12 10.73 54.60 34.77
N ARG A 13 9.71 53.85 34.32
CA ARG A 13 8.31 54.19 33.89
C ARG A 13 8.05 55.59 33.25
N PRO A 14 7.12 55.76 32.26
CA PRO A 14 5.77 55.16 32.28
C PRO A 14 5.15 54.76 30.92
N ALA A 15 3.98 54.13 31.04
CA ALA A 15 3.09 53.64 30.01
C ALA A 15 2.72 54.69 28.95
N SER A 16 2.74 54.28 27.68
CA SER A 16 1.93 54.93 26.65
C SER A 16 1.16 53.85 25.90
N ARG A 17 -0.16 53.89 26.07
CA ARG A 17 -1.14 53.01 25.42
C ARG A 17 -1.19 53.40 23.93
N LEU A 18 -0.66 52.53 23.07
CA LEU A 18 -0.99 52.55 21.66
C LEU A 18 -1.73 51.26 21.34
N LEU A 19 -3.05 51.43 21.19
CA LEU A 19 -3.98 50.45 20.66
C LEU A 19 -3.55 50.11 19.22
N ALA A 20 -2.85 49.00 19.02
CA ALA A 20 -2.65 48.43 17.70
C ALA A 20 -3.84 47.51 17.41
N VAL A 21 -4.83 48.02 16.67
CA VAL A 21 -5.91 47.20 16.10
C VAL A 21 -5.28 46.36 14.99
N VAL A 22 -5.08 45.07 15.28
CA VAL A 22 -4.72 44.08 14.27
C VAL A 22 -6.00 43.77 13.49
N ALA A 23 -6.12 44.31 12.28
CA ALA A 23 -7.12 43.88 11.32
C ALA A 23 -6.68 42.52 10.73
N LEU A 24 -7.16 41.42 11.31
CA LEU A 24 -7.18 40.12 10.64
C LEU A 24 -8.18 40.22 9.49
N ALA A 25 -7.68 40.55 8.29
CA ALA A 25 -8.43 40.33 7.06
C ALA A 25 -8.50 38.82 6.81
N SER A 26 -9.57 38.19 7.29
CA SER A 26 -9.95 36.84 6.89
C SER A 26 -10.34 36.87 5.42
N ALA A 27 -9.38 36.69 4.52
CA ALA A 27 -9.66 36.32 3.14
C ALA A 27 -10.29 34.93 3.17
N ALA A 28 -11.62 34.87 3.25
CA ALA A 28 -12.39 33.69 2.95
C ALA A 28 -12.17 33.37 1.47
N GLY A 29 -11.12 32.62 1.16
CA GLY A 29 -11.00 31.95 -0.12
C GLY A 29 -12.24 31.08 -0.27
N GLY A 30 -13.13 31.44 -1.20
CA GLY A 30 -14.27 30.62 -1.54
C GLY A 30 -13.76 29.24 -1.92
N ALA A 31 -13.90 28.27 -1.02
CA ALA A 31 -13.74 26.88 -1.38
C ALA A 31 -14.89 26.60 -2.36
N HIS A 32 -14.57 26.54 -3.66
CA HIS A 32 -15.48 25.98 -4.64
C HIS A 32 -15.85 24.57 -4.15
N ALA A 33 -17.10 24.40 -3.71
CA ALA A 33 -17.56 23.14 -3.14
C ALA A 33 -17.75 22.15 -4.28
N ASP A 34 -16.90 21.13 -4.31
CA ASP A 34 -17.09 19.98 -5.19
C ASP A 34 -18.35 19.23 -4.75
N VAL A 35 -19.31 19.07 -5.67
CA VAL A 35 -20.60 18.39 -5.39
C VAL A 35 -20.52 16.95 -5.87
N TYR A 36 -20.78 16.00 -4.98
CA TYR A 36 -20.76 14.57 -5.27
C TYR A 36 -22.17 14.11 -5.60
N THR A 37 -22.34 13.36 -6.70
CA THR A 37 -23.62 12.76 -7.08
C THR A 37 -23.48 11.28 -7.44
N CYS A 38 -24.46 10.49 -7.03
CA CYS A 38 -24.56 9.06 -7.37
C CYS A 38 -26.03 8.61 -7.41
N ILE A 39 -26.25 7.37 -7.86
CA ILE A 39 -27.54 6.69 -7.82
C ILE A 39 -27.45 5.54 -6.82
N ASP A 40 -28.35 5.53 -5.82
CA ASP A 40 -28.40 4.48 -4.81
C ASP A 40 -28.98 3.15 -5.37
N ALA A 41 -28.99 2.10 -4.55
CA ALA A 41 -29.51 0.79 -4.94
C ALA A 41 -31.02 0.80 -5.28
N GLN A 42 -31.75 1.81 -4.78
CA GLN A 42 -33.17 2.03 -5.00
C GLN A 42 -33.45 2.94 -6.22
N GLY A 43 -32.40 3.38 -6.94
CA GLY A 43 -32.52 4.23 -8.11
C GLY A 43 -32.71 5.73 -7.81
N ARG A 44 -32.53 6.16 -6.56
CA ARG A 44 -32.66 7.57 -6.18
C ARG A 44 -31.32 8.29 -6.36
N ARG A 45 -31.40 9.55 -6.81
CA ARG A 45 -30.23 10.42 -6.92
C ARG A 45 -29.86 10.99 -5.55
N LEU A 46 -28.64 10.69 -5.10
CA LEU A 46 -28.04 11.28 -3.92
C LEU A 46 -27.08 12.38 -4.36
N THR A 47 -27.11 13.51 -3.67
CA THR A 47 -26.23 14.66 -3.92
C THR A 47 -25.74 15.20 -2.59
N ALA A 48 -24.44 15.43 -2.46
CA ALA A 48 -23.83 15.94 -1.23
C ALA A 48 -22.53 16.71 -1.52
N ASP A 49 -22.19 17.66 -0.67
CA ASP A 49 -20.92 18.42 -0.77
C ASP A 49 -19.70 17.64 -0.24
N ARG A 50 -19.90 16.36 0.08
CA ARG A 50 -18.89 15.42 0.58
C ARG A 50 -19.07 14.04 -0.06
N PRO A 51 -18.03 13.20 -0.13
CA PRO A 51 -18.14 11.84 -0.64
C PRO A 51 -19.28 11.04 0.02
N ILE A 52 -20.08 10.35 -0.80
CA ILE A 52 -21.30 9.69 -0.36
C ILE A 52 -20.97 8.25 0.03
N LEU A 53 -20.89 7.95 1.34
CA LEU A 53 -20.50 6.62 1.82
C LEU A 53 -21.42 5.50 1.33
N ALA A 54 -22.71 5.79 1.15
CA ALA A 54 -23.70 4.83 0.63
C ALA A 54 -23.48 4.43 -0.84
N CYS A 55 -22.59 5.12 -1.55
CA CYS A 55 -22.24 4.86 -2.94
C CYS A 55 -20.76 4.47 -3.09
N ASN A 56 -20.07 3.99 -2.04
CA ASN A 56 -18.67 3.58 -2.14
C ASN A 56 -18.46 2.33 -3.01
N ASP A 57 -19.52 1.53 -3.16
CA ASP A 57 -19.63 0.36 -4.03
C ASP A 57 -19.99 0.70 -5.48
N ARG A 58 -20.18 1.99 -5.80
CA ARG A 58 -20.66 2.50 -7.09
C ARG A 58 -19.85 3.69 -7.55
N GLU A 59 -20.01 4.05 -8.81
CA GLU A 59 -19.41 5.26 -9.35
C GLU A 59 -20.09 6.52 -8.77
N GLN A 60 -19.26 7.51 -8.39
CA GLN A 60 -19.74 8.84 -7.98
C GLN A 60 -19.17 9.89 -8.92
N ARG A 61 -20.00 10.81 -9.40
CA ARG A 61 -19.53 11.94 -10.20
C ARG A 61 -19.26 13.12 -9.28
N VAL A 62 -18.06 13.67 -9.38
CA VAL A 62 -17.68 14.94 -8.75
C VAL A 62 -17.97 16.03 -9.75
N LEU A 63 -18.85 16.95 -9.38
CA LEU A 63 -19.24 18.11 -10.16
C LEU A 63 -18.51 19.35 -9.63
N ASP A 64 -18.08 20.21 -10.55
CA ASP A 64 -17.59 21.55 -10.23
C ASP A 64 -18.76 22.47 -9.82
N SER A 65 -18.46 23.68 -9.33
CA SER A 65 -19.49 24.66 -8.94
C SER A 65 -20.43 25.05 -10.08
N ASN A 66 -20.01 24.85 -11.33
CA ASN A 66 -20.83 25.08 -12.53
C ASN A 66 -21.69 23.86 -12.93
N GLY A 67 -21.70 22.79 -12.13
CA GLY A 67 -22.45 21.55 -12.41
C GLY A 67 -21.82 20.64 -13.47
N VAL A 68 -20.64 21.01 -13.99
CA VAL A 68 -19.89 20.20 -14.96
C VAL A 68 -19.17 19.07 -14.25
N THR A 69 -19.18 17.85 -14.83
CA THR A 69 -18.44 16.71 -14.26
C THR A 69 -16.93 16.97 -14.33
N LYS A 70 -16.32 17.10 -13.16
CA LYS A 70 -14.88 17.30 -12.96
C LYS A 70 -14.13 15.97 -12.92
N ARG A 71 -14.70 14.95 -12.26
CA ARG A 71 -14.10 13.61 -12.11
C ARG A 71 -15.15 12.55 -11.81
N ILE A 72 -14.86 11.30 -12.14
CA ILE A 72 -15.64 10.14 -11.70
C ILE A 72 -14.80 9.35 -10.68
N LEU A 73 -15.33 9.15 -9.48
CA LEU A 73 -14.78 8.25 -8.48
C LEU A 73 -15.23 6.84 -8.78
N GLN A 74 -14.27 5.95 -9.01
CA GLN A 74 -14.51 4.53 -9.20
C GLN A 74 -14.91 3.87 -7.86
N PRO A 75 -15.77 2.83 -7.90
CA PRO A 75 -16.03 1.97 -6.76
C PRO A 75 -14.73 1.52 -6.12
N GLN A 76 -14.65 1.58 -4.80
CA GLN A 76 -13.52 0.99 -4.09
C GLN A 76 -13.73 -0.52 -4.02
N MET A 77 -12.68 -1.31 -4.22
CA MET A 77 -12.76 -2.75 -4.05
C MET A 77 -13.30 -3.06 -2.65
N THR A 78 -14.41 -3.78 -2.60
CA THR A 78 -15.04 -4.20 -1.35
C THR A 78 -14.07 -5.08 -0.55
N ALA A 79 -14.31 -5.26 0.76
CA ALA A 79 -13.45 -6.09 1.60
C ALA A 79 -13.31 -7.52 1.03
N SER A 80 -14.42 -8.13 0.60
CA SER A 80 -14.44 -9.47 0.00
C SER A 80 -13.72 -9.54 -1.34
N GLU A 81 -13.86 -8.53 -2.21
CA GLU A 81 -13.13 -8.47 -3.48
C GLU A 81 -11.62 -8.32 -3.26
N ARG A 82 -11.21 -7.54 -2.26
CA ARG A 82 -9.80 -7.42 -1.87
C ARG A 82 -9.26 -8.75 -1.36
N GLU A 83 -10.00 -9.46 -0.52
CA GLU A 83 -9.62 -10.79 -0.03
C GLU A 83 -9.49 -11.81 -1.17
N LEU A 84 -10.44 -11.85 -2.09
CA LEU A 84 -10.40 -12.72 -3.27
C LEU A 84 -9.23 -12.38 -4.19
N HIS A 85 -8.95 -11.09 -4.40
CA HIS A 85 -7.78 -10.66 -5.17
C HIS A 85 -6.49 -11.09 -4.48
N GLN A 86 -6.33 -10.87 -3.19
CA GLN A 86 -5.17 -11.32 -2.42
C GLN A 86 -5.01 -12.84 -2.44
N ALA A 87 -6.11 -13.61 -2.36
CA ALA A 87 -6.07 -15.06 -2.48
C ALA A 87 -5.56 -15.51 -3.85
N ARG A 88 -6.02 -14.86 -4.94
CA ARG A 88 -5.52 -15.10 -6.30
C ARG A 88 -4.05 -14.76 -6.44
N GLU A 89 -3.60 -13.62 -5.92
CA GLU A 89 -2.19 -13.22 -5.94
C GLU A 89 -1.30 -14.20 -5.18
N ARG A 90 -1.74 -14.67 -3.99
CA ARG A 90 -1.03 -15.71 -3.23
C ARG A 90 -0.90 -17.01 -4.04
N GLN A 91 -1.99 -17.45 -4.67
CA GLN A 91 -1.96 -18.67 -5.49
C GLN A 91 -1.01 -18.51 -6.69
N ALA A 92 -1.08 -17.37 -7.39
CA ALA A 92 -0.21 -17.08 -8.53
C ALA A 92 1.27 -16.98 -8.13
N GLU A 93 1.59 -16.48 -6.94
CA GLU A 93 2.96 -16.49 -6.40
C GLU A 93 3.43 -17.92 -6.12
N LEU A 94 2.61 -18.75 -5.46
CA LEU A 94 2.96 -20.15 -5.20
C LEU A 94 3.21 -20.93 -6.49
N ASP A 95 2.41 -20.70 -7.53
CA ASP A 95 2.58 -21.38 -8.81
C ASP A 95 3.84 -20.89 -9.55
N ARG A 96 4.16 -19.60 -9.47
CA ARG A 96 5.44 -19.06 -9.97
C ARG A 96 6.63 -19.64 -9.21
N GLN A 97 6.55 -19.82 -7.90
CA GLN A 97 7.59 -20.46 -7.11
C GLN A 97 7.78 -21.92 -7.49
N ARG A 98 6.70 -22.69 -7.60
CA ARG A 98 6.72 -24.09 -8.06
C ARG A 98 7.38 -24.23 -9.43
N ALA A 99 7.04 -23.35 -10.38
CA ALA A 99 7.65 -23.36 -11.71
C ALA A 99 9.16 -23.07 -11.67
N ARG A 100 9.59 -22.07 -10.89
CA ARG A 100 11.02 -21.74 -10.69
C ARG A 100 11.77 -22.90 -10.03
N ASP A 101 11.14 -23.57 -9.06
CA ASP A 101 11.73 -24.70 -8.38
C ASP A 101 11.89 -25.91 -9.29
N SER A 102 10.91 -26.18 -10.17
CA SER A 102 11.03 -27.22 -11.20
C SER A 102 12.21 -26.95 -12.13
N ILE A 103 12.30 -25.73 -12.69
CA ILE A 103 13.42 -25.34 -13.56
C ILE A 103 14.76 -25.48 -12.82
N ARG A 104 14.82 -25.05 -11.55
CA ARG A 104 16.05 -25.16 -10.74
C ARG A 104 16.44 -26.63 -10.52
N ARG A 105 15.48 -27.51 -10.23
CA ARG A 105 15.75 -28.95 -10.06
C ARG A 105 16.25 -29.58 -11.36
N ASP A 106 15.64 -29.24 -12.49
CA ASP A 106 16.03 -29.76 -13.79
C ASP A 106 17.44 -29.30 -14.17
N GLN A 107 17.75 -28.02 -13.96
CA GLN A 107 19.10 -27.48 -14.16
C GLN A 107 20.13 -28.14 -13.23
N ALA A 108 19.78 -28.35 -11.96
CA ALA A 108 20.67 -29.03 -11.02
C ALA A 108 20.93 -30.49 -11.41
N LEU A 109 19.91 -31.18 -11.95
CA LEU A 109 20.04 -32.55 -12.46
C LEU A 109 21.02 -32.60 -13.63
N LEU A 110 20.84 -31.73 -14.63
CA LEU A 110 21.70 -31.68 -15.83
C LEU A 110 23.12 -31.20 -15.51
N ASN A 111 23.29 -30.27 -14.56
CA ASN A 111 24.60 -29.83 -14.11
C ASN A 111 25.38 -30.94 -13.38
N ARG A 112 24.68 -31.80 -12.63
CA ARG A 112 25.30 -32.90 -11.90
C ARG A 112 25.55 -34.12 -12.79
N TYR A 113 24.63 -34.39 -13.71
CA TYR A 113 24.66 -35.55 -14.60
C TYR A 113 24.51 -35.06 -16.05
N PRO A 114 25.62 -34.92 -16.78
CA PRO A 114 25.62 -34.34 -18.13
C PRO A 114 24.89 -35.21 -19.16
N ASP A 115 24.74 -36.51 -18.89
CA ASP A 115 24.00 -37.45 -19.72
C ASP A 115 23.28 -38.52 -18.87
N LYS A 116 22.43 -39.30 -19.55
CA LYS A 116 21.64 -40.36 -18.93
C LYS A 116 22.48 -41.51 -18.39
N ALA A 117 23.60 -41.85 -19.04
CA ALA A 117 24.44 -42.97 -18.61
C ALA A 117 25.11 -42.67 -17.27
N ALA A 118 25.67 -41.47 -17.12
CA ALA A 118 26.26 -40.99 -15.87
C ALA A 118 25.23 -40.94 -14.72
N HIS A 119 23.99 -40.50 -15.02
CA HIS A 119 22.90 -40.53 -14.06
C HIS A 119 22.52 -41.97 -13.64
N ASP A 120 22.37 -42.88 -14.61
CA ASP A 120 21.98 -44.26 -14.36
C ASP A 120 23.04 -45.04 -13.57
N GLU A 121 24.32 -44.83 -13.87
CA GLU A 121 25.43 -45.41 -13.11
C GLU A 121 25.40 -44.92 -11.65
N ALA A 122 25.27 -43.61 -11.43
CA ALA A 122 25.18 -43.05 -10.08
C ALA A 122 23.95 -43.58 -9.32
N ARG A 123 22.82 -43.77 -10.02
CA ARG A 123 21.61 -44.36 -9.45
C ARG A 123 21.83 -45.82 -9.08
N ALA A 124 22.47 -46.62 -9.94
CA ALA A 124 22.77 -48.02 -9.66
C ALA A 124 23.70 -48.17 -8.45
N ALA A 125 24.74 -47.32 -8.37
CA ALA A 125 25.65 -47.29 -7.22
C ALA A 125 24.92 -46.95 -5.90
N ALA A 126 24.04 -45.94 -5.92
CA ALA A 126 23.26 -45.56 -4.74
C ALA A 126 22.25 -46.63 -4.30
N LEU A 127 21.63 -47.32 -5.26
CA LEU A 127 20.73 -48.45 -4.98
C LEU A 127 21.50 -49.63 -4.37
N ALA A 128 22.67 -49.97 -4.91
CA ALA A 128 23.51 -51.03 -4.36
C ALA A 128 23.90 -50.74 -2.90
N GLN A 129 24.28 -49.50 -2.58
CA GLN A 129 24.56 -49.08 -1.20
C GLN A 129 23.33 -49.24 -0.28
N SER A 130 22.15 -48.89 -0.78
CA SER A 130 20.90 -49.04 -0.01
C SER A 130 20.56 -50.51 0.22
N GLN A 131 20.81 -51.37 -0.77
CA GLN A 131 20.53 -52.80 -0.69
C GLN A 131 21.37 -53.47 0.41
N VAL A 132 22.64 -53.07 0.58
CA VAL A 132 23.50 -53.57 1.67
C VAL A 132 22.87 -53.33 3.04
N VAL A 133 22.23 -52.17 3.25
CA VAL A 133 21.55 -51.85 4.52
C VAL A 133 20.30 -52.71 4.70
N VAL A 134 19.56 -52.95 3.63
CA VAL A 134 18.36 -53.82 3.65
C VAL A 134 18.77 -55.25 3.99
N ASP A 135 19.78 -55.79 3.31
CA ASP A 135 20.26 -57.16 3.50
C ASP A 135 20.84 -57.37 4.91
N ALA A 136 21.47 -56.36 5.50
CA ALA A 136 21.98 -56.43 6.87
C ALA A 136 20.87 -56.34 7.94
N ALA A 137 19.68 -55.85 7.59
CA ALA A 137 18.54 -55.75 8.48
C ALA A 137 17.60 -56.98 8.42
N SER A 138 17.78 -57.85 7.42
CA SER A 138 17.10 -59.13 7.25
C SER A 138 17.89 -60.29 7.83
#